data_AF-A0A8T4LLR4-F1
#
_entry.id   AF-A0A8T4LLR4-F1
#
_cell.length_a   1.000
_cell.length_b   1.000
_cell.length_c   1.000
_cell.angle_alpha   90.00
_cell.angle_beta   90.00
_cell.angle_gamma   90.00
#
_symmetry.space_group_name_H-M   'P 1'
#
loop_
_entity.id
_entity.type
_entity.pdbx_description
1 polymer ?
#
loop_
_entity_poly.entity_id
_entity_poly.type
_entity_poly.pdbx_seq_one_letter_code
_entity_poly.pdbx_strand_id
1 'polypeptide(L)'
;WIKENSPENLIVYTMSVPQIQYYAERTTLSYGGGSEAFDKIIADGKPAYFVLSVFEGHPDWVGNYLATNPALETVRVYNDQNSSPVLIIFGLKN
;
A
#
# COMPACT_ATOMS: atom_id res chain seq x y z
N TRP A 1 -3.17 -7.92 -11.67
CA TRP A 1 -3.38 -6.45 -11.56
C TRP A 1 -2.08 -5.68 -11.35
N ILE A 2 -1.47 -5.62 -10.15
CA ILE A 2 -0.26 -4.77 -9.91
C ILE A 2 0.83 -5.04 -10.98
N LYS A 3 1.19 -6.30 -11.20
CA LYS A 3 2.15 -6.74 -12.23
C LYS A 3 1.88 -6.15 -13.63
N GLU A 4 0.61 -6.05 -14.00
CA GLU A 4 0.18 -5.67 -15.36
C GLU A 4 -0.14 -4.17 -15.48
N ASN A 5 -0.31 -3.46 -14.36
CA ASN A 5 -0.85 -2.09 -14.32
C ASN A 5 0.09 -1.11 -13.59
N SER A 6 1.32 -1.52 -13.28
CA SER A 6 2.33 -0.64 -12.69
C SER A 6 3.66 -0.70 -13.45
N PRO A 7 4.47 0.37 -13.42
CA PRO A 7 5.84 0.35 -13.90
C PRO A 7 6.68 -0.71 -13.20
N GLU A 8 7.66 -1.30 -13.88
CA GLU A 8 8.56 -2.33 -13.31
C GLU A 8 9.36 -1.82 -12.11
N ASN A 9 9.70 -0.53 -12.10
CA ASN A 9 10.45 0.11 -11.02
C ASN A 9 9.57 0.59 -9.85
N LEU A 10 8.26 0.34 -9.88
CA LEU A 10 7.35 0.72 -8.79
C LEU A 10 7.66 -0.11 -7.54
N ILE A 11 7.70 0.57 -6.38
CA ILE A 11 7.84 -0.08 -5.07
C ILE A 11 6.46 -0.34 -4.48
N VAL A 12 6.24 -1.51 -3.88
CA VAL A 12 5.00 -1.83 -3.14
C VAL A 12 5.29 -1.91 -1.65
N TYR A 13 4.60 -1.09 -0.86
CA TYR A 13 4.63 -1.10 0.59
C TYR A 13 3.43 -1.89 1.13
N THR A 14 3.70 -2.99 1.84
CA THR A 14 2.66 -3.92 2.33
C THR A 14 3.14 -4.73 3.54
N MET A 15 2.22 -5.29 4.34
CA MET A 15 2.57 -6.33 5.32
C MET A 15 2.70 -7.73 4.69
N SER A 16 2.12 -7.95 3.52
CA SER A 16 2.14 -9.22 2.78
C SER A 16 3.33 -9.34 1.83
N VAL A 17 4.54 -9.04 2.32
CA VAL A 17 5.75 -8.88 1.48
C VAL A 17 6.04 -10.10 0.60
N PRO A 18 6.16 -11.35 1.11
CA PRO A 18 6.53 -12.49 0.27
C PRO A 18 5.50 -12.78 -0.83
N GLN A 19 4.22 -12.66 -0.50
CA GLN A 19 3.12 -12.91 -1.44
C GLN A 19 3.12 -11.87 -2.55
N ILE A 20 3.12 -10.58 -2.19
CA ILE A 20 3.08 -9.50 -3.16
C ILE A 20 4.34 -9.51 -4.02
N GLN A 21 5.52 -9.74 -3.45
CA GLN A 21 6.76 -9.84 -4.23
C GLN A 21 6.69 -10.96 -5.27
N TYR A 22 6.23 -12.14 -4.88
CA TYR A 22 6.14 -13.30 -5.77
C TYR A 22 5.17 -13.07 -6.93
N TYR A 23 3.95 -12.58 -6.65
CA TYR A 23 2.91 -12.45 -7.68
C TYR A 23 2.94 -11.14 -8.45
N ALA A 24 3.35 -10.04 -7.82
CA ALA A 24 3.41 -8.73 -8.47
C ALA A 24 4.71 -8.53 -9.26
N GLU A 25 5.78 -9.27 -8.93
CA GLU A 25 7.12 -9.08 -9.52
C GLU A 25 7.57 -7.62 -9.41
N ARG A 26 7.39 -7.05 -8.22
CA ARG A 26 7.83 -5.68 -7.88
C ARG A 26 8.68 -5.72 -6.63
N THR A 27 9.60 -4.76 -6.54
CA THR A 27 10.28 -4.46 -5.27
C THR A 27 9.23 -4.22 -4.21
N THR A 28 9.22 -5.06 -3.18
CA THR A 28 8.18 -5.05 -2.16
C THR A 28 8.85 -4.89 -0.80
N LEU A 29 8.41 -3.91 -0.03
CA LEU A 29 8.95 -3.56 1.27
C LEU A 29 7.83 -3.55 2.29
N SER A 30 8.16 -3.83 3.55
CA SER A 30 7.25 -3.51 4.64
C SER A 30 7.31 -2.01 4.90
N TYR A 31 6.16 -1.39 5.16
CA TYR A 31 6.10 -0.05 5.72
C TYR A 31 6.33 -0.04 7.25
N GLY A 32 6.84 -1.14 7.81
CA GLY A 32 7.26 -1.24 9.21
C GLY A 32 8.13 -0.05 9.63
N GLY A 33 7.82 0.51 10.79
CA GLY A 33 8.22 1.86 11.20
C GLY A 33 7.00 2.61 11.75
N GLY A 34 7.16 3.83 12.23
CA GLY A 34 6.04 4.72 12.56
C GLY A 34 5.62 5.60 11.36
N SER A 35 4.59 6.42 11.53
CA SER A 35 4.11 7.36 10.50
C SER A 35 5.23 8.26 9.95
N GLU A 36 6.17 8.72 10.78
CA GLU A 36 7.30 9.55 10.35
C GLU A 36 8.22 8.87 9.32
N ALA A 37 8.38 7.55 9.39
CA ALA A 37 9.14 6.81 8.40
C ALA A 37 8.35 6.68 7.09
N PHE A 38 7.03 6.54 7.19
CA PHE A 38 6.14 6.52 6.04
C PHE A 38 6.06 7.88 5.33
N ASP A 39 6.08 8.98 6.06
CA ASP A 39 6.12 10.32 5.48
C ASP A 39 7.40 10.54 4.66
N LYS A 40 8.54 10.01 5.11
CA LYS A 40 9.79 10.05 4.33
C LYS A 40 9.67 9.28 3.03
N ILE A 41 8.99 8.13 3.03
CA ILE A 41 8.73 7.35 1.82
C ILE A 41 7.93 8.16 0.79
N ILE A 42 6.91 8.89 1.25
CA ILE A 42 6.10 9.75 0.37
C ILE A 42 6.94 10.92 -0.14
N ALA A 43 7.68 11.59 0.76
CA ALA A 43 8.52 12.75 0.43
C ALA A 43 9.65 12.40 -0.57
N ASP A 44 10.20 11.19 -0.52
CA ASP A 44 11.19 10.68 -1.48
C ASP A 44 10.67 10.66 -2.93
N GLY A 45 9.34 10.75 -3.13
CA GLY A 45 8.70 10.98 -4.42
C GLY A 45 8.83 9.84 -5.42
N LYS A 46 9.35 8.67 -4.99
CA LYS A 46 9.44 7.49 -5.85
C LYS A 46 8.03 6.93 -6.08
N PRO A 47 7.68 6.56 -7.32
CA PRO A 47 6.40 5.92 -7.59
C PRO A 47 6.23 4.67 -6.73
N ALA A 48 5.22 4.67 -5.88
CA ALA A 48 4.96 3.56 -4.98
C ALA A 48 3.48 3.29 -4.80
N TYR A 49 3.16 2.05 -4.45
CA TYR A 49 1.85 1.67 -3.95
C TYR A 49 1.91 1.35 -2.47
N PHE A 50 0.85 1.70 -1.76
CA PHE A 50 0.60 1.29 -0.39
C PHE A 50 -0.61 0.36 -0.38
N VAL A 51 -0.39 -0.89 0.05
CA VAL A 51 -1.39 -1.97 -0.04
C VAL A 51 -1.77 -2.43 1.36
N LEU A 52 -3.06 -2.36 1.65
CA LEU A 52 -3.68 -2.82 2.89
C LEU A 52 -4.67 -3.94 2.60
N SER A 53 -4.64 -4.99 3.41
CA SER A 53 -5.61 -6.08 3.32
C SER A 53 -6.05 -6.56 4.69
N VAL A 54 -7.31 -6.99 4.78
CA VAL A 54 -7.88 -7.56 6.02
C VAL A 54 -7.27 -8.91 6.42
N PHE A 55 -6.46 -9.53 5.55
CA PHE A 55 -5.82 -10.83 5.81
C PHE A 55 -4.52 -10.74 6.62
N GLU A 56 -4.11 -9.53 7.02
CA GLU A 56 -2.93 -9.27 7.82
C GLU A 56 -3.20 -8.26 8.96
N GLY A 57 -2.39 -8.32 10.01
CA GLY A 57 -2.38 -7.29 11.03
C GLY A 57 -1.62 -6.05 10.55
N HIS A 58 -2.17 -4.86 10.82
CA HIS A 58 -1.53 -3.58 10.53
C HIS A 58 -1.17 -2.86 11.83
N PRO A 59 -0.03 -2.14 11.89
CA PRO A 59 0.29 -1.28 13.02
C PRO A 59 -0.78 -0.20 13.24
N ASP A 60 -1.07 0.14 14.50
CA ASP A 60 -2.12 1.11 14.87
C ASP A 60 -1.97 2.48 14.19
N TRP A 61 -0.73 2.90 13.93
CA TRP A 61 -0.47 4.19 13.27
C TRP A 61 -1.06 4.25 11.87
N VAL A 62 -1.24 3.12 11.18
CA VAL A 62 -1.80 3.09 9.82
C VAL A 62 -3.23 3.64 9.81
N GLY A 63 -4.06 3.21 10.77
CA GLY A 63 -5.43 3.69 10.89
C GLY A 63 -5.48 5.19 11.17
N ASN A 64 -4.65 5.66 12.12
CA ASN A 64 -4.52 7.08 12.43
C ASN A 64 -4.03 7.88 11.22
N TYR A 65 -3.05 7.34 10.49
CA TYR A 65 -2.48 7.98 9.31
C TYR A 65 -3.52 8.19 8.22
N LEU A 66 -4.31 7.18 7.90
CA LEU A 66 -5.38 7.29 6.90
C LEU A 66 -6.48 8.27 7.34
N ALA A 67 -6.78 8.33 8.64
CA ALA A 67 -7.76 9.26 9.18
C ALA A 67 -7.30 10.73 9.08
N THR A 68 -6.00 10.99 9.23
CA THR A 68 -5.43 12.34 9.19
C THR A 68 -4.88 12.74 7.82
N ASN A 69 -4.67 11.79 6.90
CA ASN A 69 -4.16 12.00 5.54
C ASN A 69 -5.12 11.44 4.48
N PRO A 70 -6.33 12.02 4.32
CA PRO A 70 -7.34 11.50 3.39
C PRO A 70 -6.98 11.69 1.91
N ALA A 71 -5.89 12.41 1.60
CA ALA A 71 -5.48 12.77 0.25
C ALA A 71 -4.80 11.62 -0.53
N LEU A 72 -4.63 10.44 0.07
CA LEU A 72 -4.07 9.30 -0.65
C LEU A 72 -4.98 8.87 -1.80
N GLU A 73 -4.43 8.86 -3.02
CA GLU A 73 -5.14 8.45 -4.23
C GLU A 73 -5.51 6.97 -4.12
N THR A 74 -6.81 6.64 -4.05
CA THR A 74 -7.25 5.24 -4.11
C THR A 74 -7.18 4.76 -5.55
N VAL A 75 -6.24 3.86 -5.83
CA VAL A 75 -5.99 3.31 -7.17
C VAL A 75 -6.90 2.11 -7.46
N ARG A 76 -7.11 1.25 -6.45
CA ARG A 76 -7.93 0.04 -6.61
C ARG A 76 -8.49 -0.42 -5.27
N VAL A 77 -9.73 -0.90 -5.29
CA VAL A 77 -10.37 -1.57 -4.15
C VAL A 77 -10.90 -2.93 -4.62
N TYR A 78 -10.69 -3.95 -3.79
CA TYR A 78 -11.34 -5.26 -3.92
C TYR A 78 -12.28 -5.43 -2.74
N ASN A 79 -13.53 -5.79 -3.04
CA ASN A 79 -14.57 -5.99 -2.03
C ASN A 79 -14.91 -7.47 -1.87
N ASP A 80 -15.45 -7.84 -0.71
CA ASP A 80 -16.11 -9.11 -0.51
C ASP A 80 -17.52 -9.15 -1.12
N GLN A 81 -18.24 -10.25 -0.89
CA GLN A 81 -19.63 -10.42 -1.36
C GLN A 81 -20.61 -9.43 -0.72
N ASN A 82 -20.27 -8.85 0.43
CA ASN A 82 -21.06 -7.85 1.14
C ASN A 82 -20.67 -6.41 0.79
N SER A 83 -19.84 -6.21 -0.25
CA SER A 83 -19.30 -4.90 -0.65
C SER A 83 -18.38 -4.22 0.38
N SER A 84 -17.82 -4.99 1.32
CA SER A 84 -16.82 -4.49 2.26
C SER A 84 -15.42 -4.57 1.65
N PRO A 85 -14.56 -3.54 1.80
CA PRO A 85 -13.21 -3.57 1.24
C PRO A 85 -12.34 -4.59 1.97
N VAL A 86 -11.75 -5.52 1.21
CA VAL A 86 -10.82 -6.55 1.70
C VAL A 86 -9.38 -6.29 1.30
N LEU A 87 -9.17 -5.51 0.23
CA LEU A 87 -7.86 -5.05 -0.20
C LEU A 87 -7.99 -3.66 -0.82
N ILE A 88 -7.17 -2.72 -0.36
CA ILE A 88 -7.10 -1.37 -0.90
C ILE A 88 -5.68 -1.09 -1.37
N ILE A 89 -5.54 -0.54 -2.57
CA ILE A 89 -4.29 -0.08 -3.15
C ILE A 89 -4.36 1.43 -3.26
N PHE A 90 -3.46 2.12 -2.56
CA PHE A 90 -3.25 3.55 -2.68
C PHE A 90 -2.04 3.86 -3.54
N GLY A 91 -2.11 4.94 -4.31
CA GLY A 91 -0.99 5.54 -5.02
C GLY A 91 -0.25 6.50 -4.10
N LEU A 92 1.07 6.33 -4.00
CA LEU A 92 1.96 7.30 -3.38
C LEU A 92 2.68 8.04 -4.51
N LYS A 93 2.28 9.29 -4.73
CA LYS A 93 2.91 10.24 -5.66
C LYS A 93 3.11 11.55 -4.89
N ASN A 94 4.19 12.28 -5.21
CA ASN A 94 4.26 13.72 -4.95
C ASN A 94 3.41 14.47 -5.98
#